data_AF-A0A1Y1RWW8-F1
#
_entry.id   AF-A0A1Y1RWW8-F1
#
_cell.length_a   1.000
_cell.length_b   1.000
_cell.length_c   1.000
_cell.angle_alpha   90.00
_cell.angle_beta   90.00
_cell.angle_gamma   90.00
#
_symmetry.space_group_name_H-M   'P 1'
#
loop_
_entity.id
_entity.type
_entity.pdbx_description
1 polymer ?
#
loop_
_entity_poly.entity_id
_entity_poly.type
_entity_poly.pdbx_seq_one_letter_code
_entity_poly.pdbx_strand_id
1 'polypeptide(L)'
;RETVQFARNANNCMERLAVYRLYHNYIKPYRIGKREESRKTHAEWAGIPAQPIASEMKTVFTRRRFFSRSRWLSSSDIVIWLRGISTPMKQMAEYLPAYSWA
;
A
#
# COMPACT_ATOMS: atom_id res chain seq x y z
N ARG A 1 -31.58 -0.33 -1.65
CA ARG A 1 -30.40 -1.16 -1.34
C ARG A 1 -29.39 -0.26 -0.63
N GLU A 2 -29.47 -0.15 0.68
CA GLU A 2 -28.51 0.64 1.47
C GLU A 2 -27.30 -0.23 1.76
N THR A 3 -26.25 -0.09 0.93
CA THR A 3 -25.02 -0.87 1.11
C THR A 3 -23.81 0.06 1.08
N VAL A 4 -23.83 1.10 1.90
CA VAL A 4 -22.62 1.88 2.18
C VAL A 4 -22.15 1.48 3.57
N GLN A 5 -21.29 0.47 3.64
CA GLN A 5 -20.56 0.16 4.87
C GLN A 5 -19.37 1.12 4.96
N PHE A 6 -19.45 2.06 5.89
CA PHE A 6 -18.32 2.94 6.20
C PHE A 6 -17.26 2.18 7.00
N ALA A 7 -16.00 2.53 6.78
CA ALA A 7 -14.91 2.01 7.59
C ALA A 7 -15.09 2.50 9.04
N ARG A 8 -15.24 1.56 9.99
CA ARG A 8 -15.27 1.86 11.43
C ARG A 8 -13.95 2.47 11.92
N ASN A 9 -12.86 2.19 11.21
CA ASN A 9 -11.54 2.78 11.42
C ASN A 9 -10.92 3.07 10.05
N ALA A 10 -10.72 4.35 9.76
CA ALA A 10 -10.22 4.78 8.45
C ALA A 10 -8.76 4.36 8.23
N ASN A 11 -7.91 4.40 9.27
CA ASN A 11 -6.51 3.99 9.16
C ASN A 11 -6.38 2.51 8.81
N ASN A 12 -7.11 1.63 9.50
CA ASN A 12 -7.08 0.20 9.20
C ASN A 12 -7.57 -0.10 7.77
N CYS A 13 -8.56 0.64 7.29
CA CYS A 13 -9.04 0.52 5.90
C CYS A 13 -7.94 0.91 4.90
N MET A 14 -7.25 2.02 5.16
CA MET A 14 -6.24 2.55 4.25
C MET A 14 -4.92 1.78 4.29
N GLU A 15 -4.55 1.21 5.44
CA GLU A 15 -3.44 0.25 5.53
C GLU A 15 -3.73 -1.00 4.69
N ARG A 16 -4.95 -1.54 4.76
CA ARG A 16 -5.37 -2.64 3.88
C ARG A 16 -5.30 -2.25 2.41
N LEU A 17 -5.69 -1.02 2.07
CA LEU A 17 -5.55 -0.51 0.71
C LEU A 17 -4.08 -0.41 0.28
N ALA A 18 -3.16 -0.02 1.18
CA ALA A 18 -1.73 0.02 0.88
C ALA A 18 -1.18 -1.38 0.55
N VAL A 19 -1.55 -2.40 1.33
CA VAL A 19 -1.22 -3.81 1.03
C VAL A 19 -1.82 -4.26 -0.30
N TYR A 20 -3.08 -3.90 -0.56
CA TYR A 20 -3.73 -4.20 -1.82
C TYR A 20 -3.04 -3.52 -3.01
N ARG A 21 -2.60 -2.26 -2.88
CA ARG A 21 -1.85 -1.54 -3.93
C ARG A 21 -0.55 -2.27 -4.27
N LEU A 22 0.19 -2.75 -3.26
CA LEU A 22 1.40 -3.56 -3.48
C LEU A 22 1.06 -4.81 -4.31
N TYR A 23 0.09 -5.60 -3.86
CA TYR A 23 -0.31 -6.83 -4.55
C TYR A 23 -0.81 -6.55 -5.98
N HIS A 24 -1.74 -5.60 -6.13
CA HIS A 24 -2.35 -5.28 -7.41
C HIS A 24 -1.33 -4.79 -8.43
N ASN A 25 -0.39 -3.96 -8.00
CA ASN A 25 0.58 -3.36 -8.91
C ASN A 25 1.75 -4.28 -9.24
N TYR A 26 2.24 -5.06 -8.28
CA TYR A 26 3.53 -5.74 -8.39
C TYR A 26 3.46 -7.27 -8.31
N ILE A 27 2.29 -7.86 -8.03
CA ILE A 27 2.11 -9.32 -7.96
C ILE A 27 1.05 -9.79 -8.96
N LYS A 28 -0.09 -9.11 -9.00
CA LYS A 28 -1.21 -9.49 -9.87
C LYS A 28 -0.85 -9.26 -11.35
N PRO A 29 -1.02 -10.26 -12.23
CA PRO A 29 -0.86 -10.07 -13.66
C PRO A 29 -1.88 -9.08 -14.23
N TYR A 30 -1.42 -8.26 -15.18
CA TYR A 30 -2.26 -7.34 -15.94
C TYR A 30 -3.05 -8.11 -17.01
N ARG A 31 -4.40 -8.07 -16.93
CA ARG A 31 -5.30 -8.87 -17.78
C ARG A 31 -6.27 -8.06 -18.64
N ILE A 32 -6.29 -6.74 -18.50
CA ILE A 32 -7.28 -5.89 -19.19
C ILE A 32 -7.03 -5.91 -20.70
N GLY A 33 -8.06 -6.28 -21.48
CA GLY A 33 -8.04 -6.24 -22.95
C GLY A 33 -7.12 -7.28 -23.62
N LYS A 34 -6.69 -8.32 -22.91
CA LYS A 34 -5.73 -9.32 -23.42
C LYS A 34 -6.43 -10.65 -23.74
N ARG A 35 -6.21 -11.16 -24.97
CA ARG A 35 -6.55 -12.55 -25.37
C ARG A 35 -5.53 -13.59 -24.88
N GLU A 36 -4.27 -13.18 -24.68
CA GLU A 36 -3.18 -14.03 -24.21
C GLU A 36 -2.81 -13.77 -22.75
N GLU A 37 -2.46 -14.85 -22.04
CA GLU A 37 -1.99 -14.81 -20.66
C GLU A 37 -0.57 -14.24 -20.56
N SER A 38 -0.48 -12.91 -20.38
CA SER A 38 0.79 -12.28 -20.03
C SER A 38 1.05 -12.38 -18.53
N ARG A 39 2.28 -12.72 -18.16
CA ARG A 39 2.75 -12.68 -16.76
C ARG A 39 3.16 -11.28 -16.30
N LYS A 40 3.11 -10.28 -17.18
CA LYS A 40 3.45 -8.89 -16.83
C LYS A 40 2.46 -8.36 -15.80
N THR A 41 3.00 -7.72 -14.77
CA THR A 41 2.25 -7.04 -13.72
C THR A 41 1.72 -5.69 -14.21
N HIS A 42 0.83 -5.08 -13.43
CA HIS A 42 0.33 -3.72 -13.71
C HIS A 42 1.48 -2.68 -13.74
N ALA A 43 2.47 -2.80 -12.85
CA ALA A 43 3.63 -1.93 -12.80
C ALA A 43 4.52 -2.06 -14.04
N GLU A 44 4.79 -3.28 -14.50
CA GLU A 44 5.57 -3.52 -15.72
C GLU A 44 4.84 -3.01 -16.97
N TRP A 45 3.51 -3.14 -17.00
CA TRP A 45 2.71 -2.59 -18.09
C TRP A 45 2.73 -1.05 -18.11
N ALA A 46 2.80 -0.42 -16.93
CA ALA A 46 2.99 1.02 -16.79
C ALA A 46 4.41 1.51 -17.12
N GLY A 47 5.32 0.61 -17.54
CA GLY A 47 6.67 0.96 -17.99
C GLY A 47 7.75 0.85 -16.91
N ILE A 48 7.44 0.36 -15.72
CA ILE A 48 8.45 0.14 -14.67
C ILE A 48 9.28 -1.11 -15.01
N PRO A 49 10.63 -1.03 -15.04
CA PRO A 49 11.45 -2.21 -15.32
C PRO A 49 11.26 -3.33 -14.29
N ALA A 50 11.25 -4.58 -14.77
CA ALA A 50 11.00 -5.76 -13.93
C ALA A 50 12.08 -6.01 -12.85
N GLN A 51 13.35 -5.72 -13.17
CA GLN A 51 14.48 -6.03 -12.29
C GLN A 51 14.45 -5.26 -10.95
N PRO A 52 14.25 -3.93 -10.92
CA PRO A 52 14.01 -3.19 -9.68
C PRO A 52 12.84 -3.72 -8.86
N ILE A 53 11.71 -4.05 -9.50
CA ILE A 53 10.53 -4.61 -8.82
C ILE A 53 10.91 -5.94 -8.16
N ALA A 54 11.47 -6.88 -8.92
CA ALA A 54 11.86 -8.19 -8.41
C ALA A 54 12.87 -8.09 -7.25
N SER A 55 13.81 -7.14 -7.33
CA SER A 55 14.80 -6.90 -6.28
C SER A 55 14.16 -6.37 -5.00
N GLU A 56 13.24 -5.40 -5.11
CA GLU A 56 12.54 -4.82 -3.98
C GLU A 56 11.57 -5.82 -3.34
N MET A 57 10.84 -6.61 -4.14
CA MET A 57 9.89 -7.61 -3.66
C MET A 57 10.54 -8.70 -2.79
N LYS A 58 11.82 -9.03 -3.02
CA LYS A 58 12.58 -9.96 -2.16
C LYS A 58 12.79 -9.39 -0.74
N THR A 59 12.68 -8.08 -0.56
CA THR A 59 12.92 -7.41 0.72
C THR A 59 11.67 -7.22 1.58
N VAL A 60 10.47 -7.29 0.99
CA VAL A 60 9.19 -6.95 1.65
C VAL A 60 8.97 -7.68 2.97
N PHE A 61 9.33 -8.98 3.02
CA PHE A 61 9.17 -9.80 4.22
C PHE A 61 10.46 -10.06 4.99
N THR A 62 11.61 -9.61 4.48
CA THR A 62 12.94 -9.90 5.05
C THR A 62 13.60 -8.66 5.64
N ARG A 63 13.19 -7.45 5.22
CA ARG A 63 13.74 -6.18 5.68
C ARG A 63 12.63 -5.30 6.24
N ARG A 64 12.79 -4.88 7.49
CA ARG A 64 11.92 -3.88 8.09
C ARG A 64 12.23 -2.51 7.50
N ARG A 65 11.20 -1.83 7.01
CA ARG A 65 11.27 -0.43 6.55
C ARG A 65 10.95 0.50 7.72
N PHE A 66 11.72 1.58 7.80
CA PHE A 66 11.68 2.56 8.88
C PHE A 66 11.32 3.91 8.27
N PHE A 67 10.42 4.69 8.89
CA PHE A 67 9.95 5.96 8.33
C PHE A 67 11.11 6.92 8.08
N SER A 68 11.99 7.06 9.07
CA SER A 68 13.21 7.89 9.03
C SER A 68 14.16 7.56 7.87
N ARG A 69 14.11 6.33 7.35
CA ARG A 69 15.00 5.82 6.28
C ARG A 69 14.29 5.64 4.95
N SER A 70 12.99 5.89 4.88
CA SER A 70 12.18 5.72 3.68
C SER A 70 12.03 7.06 2.97
N ARG A 71 12.89 7.30 1.98
CA ARG A 71 12.86 8.53 1.20
C ARG A 71 11.75 8.46 0.14
N TRP A 72 11.21 9.62 -0.23
CA TRP A 72 10.27 9.79 -1.36
C TRP A 72 8.87 9.17 -1.18
N LEU A 73 8.38 9.08 0.06
CA LEU A 73 6.97 8.75 0.29
C LEU A 73 6.08 9.91 -0.17
N SER A 74 4.96 9.60 -0.83
CA SER A 74 3.95 10.60 -1.14
C SER A 74 3.30 11.13 0.14
N SER A 75 2.76 12.34 0.12
CA SER A 75 2.07 12.92 1.29
C SER A 75 0.94 12.01 1.81
N SER A 76 0.22 11.35 0.91
CA SER A 76 -0.82 10.38 1.28
C SER A 76 -0.26 9.13 1.95
N ASP A 77 0.85 8.59 1.45
CA ASP A 77 1.49 7.41 2.05
C ASP A 77 2.10 7.72 3.42
N ILE A 78 2.62 8.95 3.62
CA ILE A 78 3.08 9.42 4.94
C ILE A 78 1.91 9.43 5.93
N VAL A 79 0.76 9.96 5.52
CA VAL A 79 -0.44 10.02 6.37
C VAL A 79 -0.95 8.61 6.72
N ILE A 80 -0.90 7.66 5.78
CA ILE A 80 -1.26 6.27 6.06
C ILE A 80 -0.25 5.64 7.03
N TRP A 81 1.06 5.81 6.78
CA TRP A 81 2.12 5.23 7.60
C TRP A 81 2.06 5.68 9.06
N LEU A 82 1.83 6.97 9.27
CA LEU A 82 1.74 7.58 10.60
C LEU A 82 0.34 7.48 11.21
N ARG A 83 -0.57 6.73 10.57
CA ARG A 83 -1.97 6.55 11.01
C ARG A 83 -2.68 7.88 11.28
N GLY A 84 -2.42 8.87 10.44
CA GLY A 84 -2.92 10.24 10.57
C GLY A 84 -4.31 10.49 10.00
N ILE A 85 -5.04 9.45 9.57
CA ILE A 85 -6.37 9.61 8.97
C ILE A 85 -7.42 9.75 10.05
N SER A 86 -8.16 10.85 10.06
CA SER A 86 -9.25 11.03 11.01
C SER A 86 -10.37 10.04 10.74
N THR A 87 -10.81 9.34 11.79
CA THR A 87 -12.02 8.52 11.75
C THR A 87 -13.16 9.33 12.35
N PRO A 88 -14.27 9.57 11.62
CA PRO A 88 -15.39 10.35 12.14
C PRO A 88 -15.86 9.87 13.51
N MET A 89 -16.19 10.82 14.39
CA MET A 89 -16.61 10.59 15.79
C MET A 89 -15.54 9.99 16.72
N LYS A 90 -14.34 9.69 16.23
CA LYS A 90 -13.23 9.27 17.10
C LYS A 90 -12.57 10.50 17.72
N GLN A 91 -12.52 10.55 19.05
CA GLN A 91 -11.95 11.70 19.79
C GLN A 91 -10.43 11.62 19.99
N MET A 92 -9.87 10.42 19.91
CA MET A 92 -8.44 10.18 20.15
C MET A 92 -7.74 9.74 18.87
N ALA A 93 -6.48 10.16 18.74
CA ALA A 93 -5.60 9.68 17.68
C ALA A 93 -5.48 8.15 17.70
N GLU A 94 -5.11 7.57 16.56
CA GLU A 94 -4.71 6.18 16.53
C GLU A 94 -3.44 5.96 17.33
N TYR A 95 -3.34 4.78 17.94
CA TYR A 95 -2.06 4.32 18.47
C TYR A 95 -1.06 4.19 17.32
N LEU A 96 0.08 4.84 17.45
CA LEU A 96 1.22 4.71 16.55
C LEU A 96 2.30 3.85 17.24
N PRO A 97 2.60 2.65 16.73
CA PRO A 97 3.65 1.83 17.30
C PRO A 97 5.01 2.53 17.26
N ALA A 98 5.80 2.41 18.33
CA ALA A 98 7.11 3.07 18.42
C ALA A 98 8.06 2.67 17.27
N TYR A 99 7.96 1.43 16.79
CA TYR A 99 8.77 0.94 15.68
C TYR A 99 8.42 1.57 14.32
N SER A 100 7.28 2.25 14.20
CA SER A 100 6.87 2.89 12.95
C SER A 100 7.68 4.16 12.67
N TRP A 101 8.26 4.78 13.71
CA TRP A 101 9.01 6.04 13.63
C TRP A 101 10.52 5.85 13.51
N ALA A 102 11.09 4.95 14.33
CA ALA A 102 12.52 4.65 14.39
C ALA A 102 13.08 4.24 13.02
#